data_AF-A0A392RA68-F1
#
_entry.id   AF-A0A392RA68-F1
#
_cell.length_a   1.000
_cell.length_b   1.000
_cell.length_c   1.000
_cell.angle_alpha   90.00
_cell.angle_beta   90.00
_cell.angle_gamma   90.00
#
_symmetry.space_group_name_H-M   'P 1'
#
loop_
_entity.id
_entity.type
_entity.pdbx_description
1 polymer ?
#
loop_
_entity_poly.entity_id
_entity_poly.type
_entity_poly.pdbx_seq_one_letter_code
_entity_poly.pdbx_strand_id
1 'polypeptide(L)'
;MKAKIYDESEANKEEEAVFLKDPQMQGKSRAEMGLKEFKGVEIRSTMAGLDITITKAHFVKLLKLKDQGKAISKYKKNEHY
;
A
#
# COMPACT_ATOMS: atom_id res chain seq x y z
N MET A 1 -0.92 -11.66 13.36
CA MET A 1 0.15 -11.26 12.42
C MET A 1 0.78 -9.98 12.98
N LYS A 2 2.11 -9.78 12.90
CA LYS A 2 2.70 -8.49 13.29
C LYS A 2 2.31 -7.42 12.27
N ALA A 3 2.19 -6.17 12.70
CA ALA A 3 1.90 -5.06 11.80
C ALA A 3 3.02 -4.93 10.76
N LYS A 4 2.65 -4.74 9.48
CA LYS A 4 3.59 -4.56 8.38
C LYS A 4 3.18 -3.37 7.52
N ILE A 5 4.19 -2.71 6.96
CA ILE A 5 3.98 -1.70 5.92
C ILE A 5 3.64 -2.44 4.63
N TYR A 6 2.57 -2.01 3.99
CA TYR A 6 2.16 -2.47 2.68
C TYR A 6 2.30 -1.29 1.72
N ASP A 7 3.31 -1.37 0.88
CA ASP A 7 3.65 -0.37 -0.13
C ASP A 7 3.40 -0.90 -1.55
N GLU A 8 3.77 -0.13 -2.56
CA GLU A 8 3.58 -0.48 -3.97
C GLU A 8 4.37 -1.74 -4.35
N SER A 9 5.55 -1.96 -3.74
CA SER A 9 6.36 -3.14 -4.01
C SER A 9 5.70 -4.42 -3.48
N GLU A 10 5.13 -4.36 -2.28
CA GLU A 10 4.35 -5.46 -1.70
C GLU A 10 3.07 -5.72 -2.50
N ALA A 11 2.45 -4.65 -3.01
CA ALA A 11 1.29 -4.78 -3.88
C ALA A 11 1.65 -5.52 -5.18
N ASN A 12 2.77 -5.19 -5.81
CA ASN A 12 3.21 -5.86 -7.05
C ASN A 12 3.57 -7.33 -6.80
N LYS A 13 4.26 -7.64 -5.69
CA LYS A 13 4.54 -9.04 -5.30
C LYS A 13 3.26 -9.87 -5.11
N GLU A 14 2.19 -9.27 -4.60
CA GLU A 14 0.90 -9.95 -4.44
C GLU A 14 0.25 -10.27 -5.79
N GLU A 15 0.33 -9.36 -6.77
CA GLU A 15 -0.10 -9.63 -8.15
C GLU A 15 0.74 -10.74 -8.80
N GLU A 16 2.06 -10.65 -8.69
CA GLU A 16 2.97 -11.66 -9.22
C GLU A 16 2.69 -13.03 -8.60
N ALA A 17 2.40 -13.10 -7.30
CA ALA A 17 2.05 -14.34 -6.63
C ALA A 17 0.72 -14.94 -7.13
N VAL A 18 -0.24 -14.10 -7.54
CA VAL A 18 -1.49 -14.57 -8.19
C VAL A 18 -1.18 -15.11 -9.58
N PHE A 19 -0.40 -14.37 -10.38
CA PHE A 19 0.03 -14.81 -11.70
C PHE A 19 0.81 -16.14 -11.67
N LEU A 20 1.72 -16.31 -10.70
CA LEU A 20 2.48 -17.56 -10.54
C LEU A 20 1.59 -18.76 -10.21
N LYS A 21 0.43 -18.52 -9.56
CA LYS A 21 -0.55 -19.58 -9.26
C LYS A 21 -1.49 -19.84 -10.44
N ASP A 22 -1.88 -18.79 -11.16
CA ASP A 22 -2.75 -18.87 -12.34
C ASP A 22 -2.22 -17.96 -13.47
N PRO A 23 -1.52 -18.53 -14.45
CA PRO A 23 -0.97 -17.79 -15.58
C PRO A 23 -2.03 -17.07 -16.43
N GLN A 24 -3.30 -17.47 -16.38
CA GLN A 24 -4.38 -16.79 -17.11
C GLN A 24 -4.72 -15.41 -16.53
N MET A 25 -4.20 -15.09 -15.35
CA MET A 25 -4.35 -13.78 -14.73
C MET A 25 -3.37 -12.75 -15.29
N GLN A 26 -2.42 -13.15 -16.16
CA GLN A 26 -1.49 -12.24 -16.79
C GLN A 26 -2.20 -11.14 -17.59
N GLY A 27 -1.83 -9.88 -17.34
CA GLY A 27 -2.39 -8.73 -18.05
C GLY A 27 -3.79 -8.29 -17.59
N LYS A 28 -4.40 -8.98 -16.62
CA LYS A 28 -5.63 -8.53 -15.97
C LYS A 28 -5.34 -7.43 -14.95
N SER A 29 -6.35 -6.63 -14.64
CA SER A 29 -6.29 -5.65 -13.56
C SER A 29 -6.35 -6.31 -12.18
N ARG A 30 -5.88 -5.62 -11.12
CA ARG A 30 -6.00 -6.09 -9.72
C ARG A 30 -7.41 -6.51 -9.35
N ALA A 31 -8.40 -5.71 -9.77
CA ALA A 31 -9.79 -5.97 -9.47
C ALA A 31 -10.27 -7.28 -10.10
N GLU A 32 -9.87 -7.56 -11.34
CA GLU A 32 -10.17 -8.82 -12.04
C GLU A 32 -9.42 -10.02 -11.44
N MET A 33 -8.24 -9.79 -10.84
CA MET A 33 -7.52 -10.80 -10.05
C MET A 33 -8.14 -11.03 -8.66
N GLY A 34 -9.20 -10.29 -8.28
CA GLY A 34 -9.81 -10.36 -6.96
C GLY A 34 -8.99 -9.69 -5.86
N LEU A 35 -7.97 -8.92 -6.22
CA LEU A 35 -7.11 -8.18 -5.29
C LEU A 35 -7.71 -6.81 -4.98
N LYS A 36 -7.46 -6.32 -3.77
CA LYS A 36 -7.85 -4.96 -3.38
C LYS A 36 -7.03 -3.93 -4.16
N GLU A 37 -7.67 -2.83 -4.54
CA GLU A 37 -7.00 -1.67 -5.13
C GLU A 37 -5.94 -1.11 -4.19
N PHE A 38 -4.75 -0.83 -4.71
CA PHE A 38 -3.71 -0.12 -3.98
C PHE A 38 -3.97 1.39 -4.08
N LYS A 39 -4.42 2.00 -2.98
CA LYS A 39 -4.71 3.44 -2.90
C LYS A 39 -3.57 4.27 -2.33
N GLY A 40 -2.50 3.61 -1.89
CA GLY A 40 -1.33 4.23 -1.28
C GLY A 40 -0.78 3.38 -0.13
N VAL A 41 0.34 3.84 0.43
CA VAL A 41 1.03 3.13 1.51
C VAL A 41 0.13 3.05 2.74
N GLU A 42 -0.02 1.84 3.27
CA GLU A 42 -0.85 1.54 4.43
C GLU A 42 -0.14 0.57 5.37
N ILE A 43 -0.58 0.54 6.62
CA ILE A 43 -0.11 -0.42 7.62
C ILE A 43 -1.21 -1.46 7.80
N ARG A 44 -0.89 -2.72 7.51
CA ARG A 44 -1.80 -3.86 7.72
C ARG A 44 -1.40 -4.62 8.97
N SER A 45 -2.38 -4.96 9.80
CA SER A 45 -2.20 -5.77 11.00
C SER A 45 -3.41 -6.68 11.20
N THR A 46 -3.23 -7.81 11.87
CA THR A 46 -4.34 -8.68 12.28
C THR A 46 -4.35 -8.79 13.79
N MET A 47 -5.42 -8.28 14.42
CA MET A 47 -5.62 -8.31 15.87
C MET A 47 -6.90 -9.06 16.20
N ALA A 48 -6.81 -10.08 17.06
CA ALA A 48 -7.96 -10.89 17.47
C ALA A 48 -8.80 -11.44 16.30
N GLY A 49 -8.16 -11.79 15.18
CA GLY A 49 -8.83 -12.28 13.97
C GLY A 49 -9.44 -11.18 13.08
N LEU A 50 -9.32 -9.91 13.47
CA LEU A 50 -9.76 -8.77 12.68
C LEU A 50 -8.59 -8.17 11.91
N ASP A 51 -8.79 -7.97 10.60
CA ASP A 51 -7.84 -7.25 9.77
C ASP A 51 -8.04 -5.74 9.93
N ILE A 52 -6.98 -5.09 10.39
CA ILE A 52 -6.90 -3.65 10.63
C ILE A 52 -5.98 -3.05 9.59
N THR A 53 -6.49 -2.03 8.89
CA THR A 53 -5.71 -1.24 7.94
C THR A 53 -5.62 0.20 8.43
N ILE A 54 -4.40 0.72 8.56
CA ILE A 54 -4.15 2.12 8.92
C ILE A 54 -3.59 2.86 7.71
N THR A 55 -4.29 3.89 7.25
CA THR A 55 -3.88 4.72 6.10
C THR A 55 -3.43 6.10 6.56
N LYS A 56 -2.84 6.87 5.65
CA LYS A 56 -2.51 8.29 5.87
C LYS A 56 -3.71 9.11 6.37
N ALA A 57 -4.91 8.85 5.85
CA ALA A 57 -6.12 9.57 6.23
C ALA A 57 -6.45 9.42 7.73
N HIS A 58 -6.15 8.27 8.33
CA HIS A 58 -6.33 8.08 9.78
C HIS A 58 -5.42 9.00 10.58
N PHE A 59 -4.15 9.15 10.19
CA PHE A 59 -3.22 10.07 10.86
C PHE A 59 -3.63 11.53 10.68
N VAL A 60 -4.03 11.93 9.47
CA VAL A 60 -4.51 13.29 9.19
C VAL A 60 -5.68 13.64 10.11
N LYS A 61 -6.67 12.73 10.22
CA LYS A 61 -7.83 12.92 11.08
C LYS A 61 -7.45 12.93 12.56
N LEU A 62 -6.60 12.01 13.01
CA LEU A 62 -6.14 11.91 14.41
C LEU A 62 -5.40 13.18 14.85
N LEU A 63 -4.52 13.70 14.00
CA LEU A 63 -3.67 14.86 14.30
C LEU A 63 -4.34 16.19 13.97
N LYS A 64 -5.59 16.19 13.46
CA LYS A 64 -6.33 17.37 13.01
C LYS A 64 -5.55 18.22 11.99
N LEU A 65 -4.82 17.54 11.10
CA LEU A 65 -4.06 18.19 10.04
C LEU A 65 -4.92 18.29 8.78
N LYS A 66 -4.51 19.16 7.85
CA LYS A 66 -5.00 19.10 6.46
C LYS A 66 -4.16 18.08 5.71
N ASP A 67 -4.79 17.27 4.86
CA ASP A 67 -4.05 16.37 3.97
C ASP A 67 -3.39 17.16 2.83
N GLN A 68 -2.22 17.72 3.11
CA GLN A 68 -1.46 18.56 2.19
C GLN A 68 0.04 18.33 2.33
N GLY A 69 0.80 18.74 1.32
CA GLY A 69 2.26 18.60 1.29
C GLY A 69 2.76 17.55 0.30
N LYS A 70 4.08 17.54 0.08
CA LYS A 70 4.75 16.62 -0.85
C LYS A 70 5.63 15.63 -0.09
N ALA A 71 5.81 14.43 -0.64
CA ALA A 71 6.67 13.42 -0.03
C ALA A 71 8.14 13.88 -0.06
N ILE A 72 8.79 13.95 1.11
CA ILE A 72 10.18 14.41 1.26
C ILE A 72 11.16 13.56 0.43
N SER A 73 10.87 12.27 0.25
CA SER A 73 11.67 11.37 -0.60
C SER A 73 11.77 11.84 -2.06
N LYS A 74 10.80 12.62 -2.55
CA LYS A 74 10.82 13.18 -3.91
C LYS A 74 11.81 14.33 -4.10
N TYR A 75 12.38 14.86 -3.01
CA TYR A 75 13.31 16.01 -3.06
C TYR A 75 14.79 15.61 -3.01
N LYS A 76 15.13 14.37 -2.65
CA LYS A 76 16.52 13.92 -2.40
C LYS A 76 17.42 13.76 -3.65
N LYS A 77 17.06 14.29 -4.82
CA LYS A 77 17.84 14.08 -6.06
C LYS A 77 18.64 15.29 -6.56
N ASN A 78 18.48 16.49 -6.01
CA ASN A 78 19.03 17.70 -6.65
C ASN A 78 19.94 18.59 -5.79
N GLU A 79 20.41 18.16 -4.61
CA GLU A 79 21.35 18.96 -3.82
C GLU A 79 22.66 18.20 -3.59
N HIS A 80 23.52 18.26 -4.61
CA HIS A 80 24.96 18.26 -4.39
C HIS A 80 25.31 19.67 -3.89
N TYR A 81 25.57 19.81 -2.59
CA TYR A 81 26.32 20.94 -2.05
C TYR A 81 27.81 20.61 -2.06
#